data_AF-A0A933QME9-F1
#
_entry.id   AF-A0A933QME9-F1
#
_cell.length_a   1.000
_cell.length_b   1.000
_cell.length_c   1.000
_cell.angle_alpha   90.00
_cell.angle_beta   90.00
_cell.angle_gamma   90.00
#
_symmetry.space_group_name_H-M   'P 1'
#
loop_
_entity.id
_entity.type
_entity.pdbx_description
1 polymer ?
#
loop_
_entity_poly.entity_id
_entity_poly.type
_entity_poly.pdbx_seq_one_letter_code
_entity_poly.pdbx_strand_id
1 'polypeptide(L)'
;MRNKVFSLGTMVFLASLFVLTQSTINAAPLAICISTVGGGDWANAGTWQFCTGSNPPATTDDVYIQGPVTLAATQTAANVTVSNGGSLNPGANTLTANSMIIDAGGLFTGSLTLNGNLTNNGSFNGSGQTVIINGTTSVGGGATFTAGSSTTLVGALTNNGTFNCGGSTVAFQGNLTNNNTLNCGSGTCNLNGDSVQNVGGSGTLAFNNLTLTNAAGVVLNKDATLNGTLTFTNGDLNTGSNILNLASGATVAGTGDVVGNVKRTHAFSTATNYQFNSQYTLINFSVITTTAPSDITINLAKSTPGGLANAVPRTYSVTANGAYSAAATLQLHYKSAEGGFTTEANLRPWKQVAGRWALQPGSVTAAGNASFVSATGVTSFSNWAISDSGAPTAVTLSSFKANTPSFDLDAWLGNLFGR
;
A
#
# COMPACT_ATOMS: atom_id res chain seq x y z
N MET A 1 -20.07 -9.10 86.15
CA MET A 1 -21.12 -10.07 86.54
C MET A 1 -22.40 -9.73 85.78
N ARG A 2 -22.83 -10.66 84.92
CA ARG A 2 -24.17 -10.95 84.36
C ARG A 2 -25.13 -9.82 83.89
N ASN A 3 -25.41 -9.89 82.59
CA ASN A 3 -26.71 -9.96 81.88
C ASN A 3 -27.77 -8.86 82.08
N LYS A 4 -28.21 -8.26 80.96
CA LYS A 4 -29.41 -8.72 80.23
C LYS A 4 -29.50 -8.12 78.82
N VAL A 5 -30.13 -8.92 77.95
CA VAL A 5 -30.20 -8.85 76.48
C VAL A 5 -31.68 -8.66 76.09
N PHE A 6 -31.89 -7.74 75.13
CA PHE A 6 -32.94 -7.57 74.11
C PHE A 6 -34.41 -7.24 74.43
N SER A 7 -34.93 -6.25 73.69
CA SER A 7 -36.21 -6.31 72.98
C SER A 7 -36.17 -5.44 71.70
N LEU A 8 -36.68 -6.00 70.61
CA LEU A 8 -36.70 -5.52 69.23
C LEU A 8 -37.93 -4.62 68.99
N GLY A 9 -37.79 -3.53 68.23
CA GLY A 9 -38.90 -2.63 67.89
C GLY A 9 -38.64 -1.82 66.62
N THR A 10 -39.08 -2.39 65.50
CA THR A 10 -39.56 -1.80 64.23
C THR A 10 -39.10 -0.39 63.84
N MET A 11 -38.28 -0.31 62.79
CA MET A 11 -37.82 0.93 62.16
C MET A 11 -38.59 1.16 60.85
N VAL A 12 -39.43 2.18 60.81
CA VAL A 12 -40.13 2.65 59.60
C VAL A 12 -39.27 3.76 58.98
N PHE A 13 -38.83 3.59 57.74
CA PHE A 13 -38.24 4.66 56.92
C PHE A 13 -39.13 4.90 55.70
N LEU A 14 -39.69 6.11 55.62
CA LEU A 14 -40.34 6.66 54.43
C LEU A 14 -39.30 6.79 53.31
N ALA A 15 -39.53 6.12 52.17
CA ALA A 15 -38.79 6.36 50.93
C ALA A 15 -39.70 7.10 49.93
N SER A 16 -39.23 8.27 49.50
CA SER A 16 -39.87 9.15 48.52
C SER A 16 -40.08 8.45 47.18
N LEU A 17 -41.32 8.46 46.70
CA LEU A 17 -41.76 7.89 45.43
C LEU A 17 -41.24 8.75 44.26
N PHE A 18 -40.11 8.35 43.68
CA PHE A 18 -39.61 8.90 42.43
C PHE A 18 -40.18 8.08 41.27
N VAL A 19 -41.23 8.58 40.62
CA VAL A 19 -41.81 7.93 39.43
C VAL A 19 -40.87 8.21 38.24
N LEU A 20 -39.95 7.28 37.98
CA LEU A 20 -39.30 7.19 36.68
C LEU A 20 -40.36 6.66 35.70
N THR A 21 -40.90 7.53 34.83
CA THR A 21 -41.55 7.05 33.62
C THR A 21 -40.45 6.44 32.76
N GLN A 22 -40.35 5.12 32.79
CA GLN A 22 -39.50 4.35 31.91
C GLN A 22 -39.99 4.61 30.48
N SER A 23 -39.34 5.54 29.77
CA SER A 23 -39.48 5.63 28.33
C SER A 23 -38.89 4.34 27.77
N THR A 24 -39.75 3.38 27.45
CA THR A 24 -39.37 2.22 26.69
C THR A 24 -38.81 2.74 25.37
N ILE A 25 -37.49 2.66 25.19
CA ILE A 25 -36.91 2.60 23.85
C ILE A 25 -37.31 1.21 23.34
N ASN A 26 -38.57 1.09 22.91
CA ASN A 26 -39.11 -0.08 22.27
C ASN A 26 -38.64 -0.01 20.81
N ALA A 27 -37.33 -0.15 20.59
CA ALA A 27 -36.91 -0.77 19.35
C ALA A 27 -37.48 -2.19 19.45
N ALA A 28 -38.47 -2.52 18.61
CA ALA A 28 -38.96 -3.89 18.55
C ALA A 28 -37.72 -4.81 18.41
N PRO A 29 -37.59 -5.88 19.22
CA PRO A 29 -36.49 -6.80 19.05
C PRO A 29 -36.49 -7.29 17.61
N LEU A 30 -35.34 -7.29 16.95
CA LEU A 30 -35.23 -7.82 15.59
C LEU A 30 -35.81 -9.24 15.58
N ALA A 31 -36.66 -9.54 14.59
CA ALA A 31 -37.24 -10.86 14.48
C ALA A 31 -36.14 -11.86 14.10
N ILE A 32 -36.19 -13.06 14.68
CA ILE A 32 -35.17 -14.09 14.49
C ILE A 32 -35.74 -15.12 13.54
N CYS A 33 -34.95 -15.60 12.58
CA CYS A 33 -35.24 -16.78 11.77
C CYS A 33 -34.04 -17.73 11.74
N ILE A 34 -34.29 -19.03 11.87
CA ILE A 34 -33.24 -20.05 11.90
C ILE A 34 -33.49 -21.06 10.79
N SER A 35 -32.49 -21.40 9.99
CA SER A 35 -32.66 -22.46 9.00
C SER A 35 -32.78 -23.83 9.68
N THR A 36 -33.54 -24.74 9.06
CA THR A 36 -33.57 -26.14 9.48
C THR A 36 -32.24 -26.81 9.16
N VAL A 37 -31.91 -27.91 9.84
CA VAL A 37 -30.70 -28.69 9.57
C VAL A 37 -30.68 -29.29 8.15
N GLY A 38 -31.86 -29.55 7.57
CA GLY A 38 -32.00 -30.01 6.19
C GLY A 38 -31.80 -28.89 5.17
N GLY A 39 -32.04 -27.65 5.56
CA GLY A 39 -31.82 -26.48 4.73
C GLY A 39 -32.79 -26.35 3.55
N GLY A 40 -32.35 -25.68 2.49
CA GLY A 40 -33.11 -25.48 1.25
C GLY A 40 -33.01 -24.07 0.68
N ASP A 41 -33.93 -23.71 -0.20
CA ASP A 41 -33.97 -22.37 -0.81
C ASP A 41 -34.49 -21.31 0.17
N TRP A 42 -33.84 -20.14 0.19
CA TRP A 42 -34.19 -19.03 1.09
C TRP A 42 -35.67 -18.63 0.98
N ALA A 43 -36.27 -18.67 -0.21
CA ALA A 43 -37.67 -18.25 -0.38
C ALA A 43 -38.67 -19.34 0.06
N ASN A 44 -38.22 -20.56 0.34
CA ASN A 44 -39.08 -21.64 0.80
C ASN A 44 -39.31 -21.53 2.31
N ALA A 45 -40.56 -21.34 2.73
CA ALA A 45 -40.93 -21.26 4.14
C ALA A 45 -40.54 -22.52 4.96
N GLY A 46 -40.44 -23.69 4.31
CA GLY A 46 -40.01 -24.95 4.94
C GLY A 46 -38.51 -25.00 5.27
N THR A 47 -37.70 -24.09 4.72
CA THR A 47 -36.28 -23.96 5.06
C THR A 47 -36.08 -23.33 6.43
N TRP A 48 -37.09 -22.67 6.99
CA TRP A 48 -36.97 -21.85 8.19
C TRP A 48 -37.83 -22.34 9.35
N GLN A 49 -37.32 -22.12 10.55
CA GLN A 49 -37.95 -22.42 11.83
C GLN A 49 -37.72 -21.25 12.80
N PHE A 50 -38.59 -21.15 13.80
CA PHE A 50 -38.54 -20.12 14.85
C PHE A 50 -38.58 -18.68 14.33
N CYS A 51 -39.14 -18.44 13.14
CA CYS A 51 -39.35 -17.10 12.59
C CYS A 51 -40.35 -16.28 13.42
N THR A 52 -39.89 -15.27 14.15
CA THR A 52 -40.75 -14.42 15.01
C THR A 52 -41.40 -13.23 14.28
N GLY A 53 -41.15 -13.08 12.97
CA GLY A 53 -41.69 -12.01 12.11
C GLY A 53 -42.35 -12.57 10.85
N SER A 54 -41.55 -12.80 9.80
CA SER A 54 -41.99 -13.39 8.54
C SER A 54 -41.32 -14.73 8.27
N ASN A 55 -42.00 -15.61 7.53
CA ASN A 55 -41.42 -16.85 7.01
C ASN A 55 -41.73 -16.96 5.51
N PRO A 56 -40.74 -16.88 4.60
CA PRO A 56 -39.28 -16.78 4.82
C PRO A 56 -38.80 -15.46 5.47
N PRO A 57 -37.52 -15.33 5.87
CA PRO A 57 -36.98 -14.15 6.54
C PRO A 57 -37.13 -12.88 5.70
N ALA A 58 -37.52 -11.79 6.34
CA ALA A 58 -37.59 -10.45 5.75
C ALA A 58 -36.30 -9.65 5.99
N THR A 59 -36.26 -8.46 5.40
CA THR A 59 -35.11 -7.55 5.43
C THR A 59 -34.73 -7.03 6.82
N THR A 60 -35.63 -7.16 7.80
CA THR A 60 -35.43 -6.73 9.18
C THR A 60 -35.01 -7.86 10.12
N ASP A 61 -34.88 -9.08 9.59
CA ASP A 61 -34.73 -10.26 10.43
C ASP A 61 -33.25 -10.61 10.64
N ASP A 62 -32.93 -11.07 11.85
CA ASP A 62 -31.67 -11.72 12.18
C ASP A 62 -31.75 -13.20 11.78
N VAL A 63 -30.86 -13.61 10.88
CA VAL A 63 -30.91 -14.92 10.24
C VAL A 63 -29.77 -15.80 10.70
N TYR A 64 -30.09 -17.00 11.18
CA TYR A 64 -29.12 -18.00 11.60
C TYR A 64 -29.15 -19.21 10.64
N ILE A 65 -28.03 -19.49 10.01
CA ILE A 65 -27.88 -20.59 9.05
C ILE A 65 -27.25 -21.79 9.76
N GLN A 66 -28.06 -22.82 10.07
CA GLN A 66 -27.61 -24.07 10.70
C GLN A 66 -27.50 -25.24 9.71
N GLY A 67 -28.37 -25.27 8.69
CA GLY A 67 -28.27 -26.18 7.54
C GLY A 67 -27.89 -25.46 6.24
N PRO A 68 -27.79 -26.17 5.12
CA PRO A 68 -27.41 -25.60 3.83
C PRO A 68 -28.53 -24.71 3.23
N VAL A 69 -28.26 -23.44 2.98
CA VAL A 69 -29.22 -22.49 2.38
C VAL A 69 -28.71 -21.98 1.04
N THR A 70 -29.59 -21.97 0.03
CA THR A 70 -29.33 -21.38 -1.30
C THR A 70 -30.23 -20.19 -1.57
N LEU A 71 -29.87 -19.33 -2.52
CA LEU A 71 -30.73 -18.24 -2.97
C LEU A 71 -31.08 -18.39 -4.45
N ALA A 72 -32.37 -18.45 -4.77
CA ALA A 72 -32.87 -18.34 -6.15
C ALA A 72 -32.96 -16.90 -6.68
N ALA A 73 -32.90 -15.89 -5.80
CA ALA A 73 -32.90 -14.46 -6.14
C ALA A 73 -32.05 -13.66 -5.14
N THR A 74 -31.77 -12.38 -5.43
CA THR A 74 -31.11 -11.49 -4.45
C THR A 74 -31.96 -11.37 -3.19
N GLN A 75 -31.33 -11.52 -2.01
CA GLN A 75 -32.01 -11.44 -0.72
C GLN A 75 -31.41 -10.38 0.17
N THR A 76 -32.21 -9.89 1.12
CA THR A 76 -31.79 -8.95 2.16
C THR A 76 -32.23 -9.44 3.54
N ALA A 77 -31.36 -9.28 4.53
CA ALA A 77 -31.62 -9.55 5.95
C ALA A 77 -31.04 -8.44 6.81
N ALA A 78 -31.42 -8.34 8.09
CA ALA A 78 -30.80 -7.38 8.99
C ALA A 78 -29.37 -7.83 9.33
N ASN A 79 -29.22 -9.02 9.92
CA ASN A 79 -27.91 -9.62 10.17
C ASN A 79 -27.95 -11.10 9.80
N VAL A 80 -26.78 -11.67 9.48
CA VAL A 80 -26.67 -13.09 9.15
C VAL A 80 -25.56 -13.74 9.96
N THR A 81 -25.87 -14.86 10.61
CA THR A 81 -24.88 -15.73 11.26
C THR A 81 -24.87 -17.07 10.55
N VAL A 82 -23.74 -17.45 9.95
CA VAL A 82 -23.50 -18.80 9.45
C VAL A 82 -22.89 -19.62 10.57
N SER A 83 -23.73 -20.44 11.21
CA SER A 83 -23.33 -21.23 12.37
C SER A 83 -22.40 -22.38 11.98
N ASN A 84 -21.79 -23.02 12.99
CA ASN A 84 -20.97 -24.21 12.79
C ASN A 84 -21.76 -25.30 12.04
N GLY A 85 -21.21 -25.80 10.92
CA GLY A 85 -21.85 -26.78 10.04
C GLY A 85 -22.87 -26.18 9.07
N GLY A 86 -23.27 -24.93 9.27
CA GLY A 86 -24.12 -24.18 8.36
C GLY A 86 -23.39 -23.80 7.07
N SER A 87 -24.13 -23.75 5.97
CA SER A 87 -23.60 -23.32 4.67
C SER A 87 -24.59 -22.37 4.01
N LEU A 88 -24.12 -21.21 3.58
CA LEU A 88 -24.92 -20.24 2.84
C LEU A 88 -24.29 -20.03 1.46
N ASN A 89 -25.06 -20.35 0.42
CA ASN A 89 -24.63 -20.25 -0.96
C ASN A 89 -25.59 -19.38 -1.80
N PRO A 90 -25.36 -18.06 -1.86
CA PRO A 90 -26.08 -17.18 -2.78
C PRO A 90 -25.87 -17.52 -4.27
N GLY A 91 -24.83 -18.28 -4.61
CA GLY A 91 -24.42 -18.48 -6.00
C GLY A 91 -24.13 -17.15 -6.69
N ALA A 92 -24.72 -16.96 -7.88
CA ALA A 92 -24.63 -15.69 -8.62
C ALA A 92 -25.52 -14.57 -8.03
N ASN A 93 -26.51 -14.92 -7.20
CA ASN A 93 -27.35 -13.93 -6.53
C ASN A 93 -26.56 -13.22 -5.41
N THR A 94 -27.03 -12.04 -5.02
CA THR A 94 -26.38 -11.27 -3.94
C THR A 94 -27.18 -11.41 -2.65
N LEU A 95 -26.46 -11.66 -1.55
CA LEU A 95 -26.98 -11.42 -0.21
C LEU A 95 -26.60 -10.01 0.23
N THR A 96 -27.58 -9.22 0.67
CA THR A 96 -27.35 -7.93 1.33
C THR A 96 -27.70 -8.03 2.81
N ALA A 97 -26.81 -7.58 3.70
CA ALA A 97 -27.10 -7.52 5.13
C ALA A 97 -26.40 -6.35 5.81
N ASN A 98 -26.78 -6.01 7.05
CA ASN A 98 -26.02 -5.04 7.83
C ASN A 98 -24.71 -5.64 8.30
N SER A 99 -24.73 -6.79 8.96
CA SER A 99 -23.50 -7.48 9.36
C SER A 99 -23.59 -8.98 9.14
N MET A 100 -22.43 -9.62 9.05
CA MET A 100 -22.32 -11.08 8.97
C MET A 100 -21.30 -11.62 9.96
N ILE A 101 -21.66 -12.73 10.59
CA ILE A 101 -20.75 -13.60 11.35
C ILE A 101 -20.71 -14.96 10.66
N ILE A 102 -19.51 -15.50 10.45
CA ILE A 102 -19.30 -16.89 10.04
C ILE A 102 -18.59 -17.56 11.19
N ASP A 103 -19.25 -18.47 11.89
CA ASP A 103 -18.66 -19.20 13.00
C ASP A 103 -17.62 -20.20 12.51
N ALA A 104 -16.78 -20.69 13.43
CA ALA A 104 -15.88 -21.80 13.13
C ALA A 104 -16.68 -23.01 12.61
N GLY A 105 -16.27 -23.54 11.45
CA GLY A 105 -16.99 -24.61 10.75
C GLY A 105 -18.16 -24.15 9.88
N GLY A 106 -18.51 -22.86 9.89
CA GLY A 106 -19.48 -22.27 8.95
C GLY A 106 -18.85 -22.00 7.58
N LEU A 107 -19.68 -22.05 6.53
CA LEU A 107 -19.27 -21.81 5.15
C LEU A 107 -20.17 -20.77 4.46
N PHE A 108 -19.57 -19.70 3.95
CA PHE A 108 -20.22 -18.79 3.01
C PHE A 108 -19.58 -18.93 1.63
N THR A 109 -20.39 -19.11 0.58
CA THR A 109 -19.91 -19.16 -0.81
C THR A 109 -20.81 -18.35 -1.72
N GLY A 110 -20.40 -17.17 -2.19
CA GLY A 110 -21.25 -16.38 -3.09
C GLY A 110 -20.97 -14.88 -3.11
N SER A 111 -21.84 -14.14 -3.80
CA SER A 111 -21.81 -12.67 -3.80
C SER A 111 -22.36 -12.11 -2.49
N LEU A 112 -21.71 -11.06 -1.97
CA LEU A 112 -22.06 -10.45 -0.69
C LEU A 112 -21.96 -8.93 -0.77
N THR A 113 -22.95 -8.24 -0.19
CA THR A 113 -22.88 -6.82 0.16
C THR A 113 -23.22 -6.64 1.63
N LEU A 114 -22.30 -6.08 2.42
CA LEU A 114 -22.55 -5.71 3.81
C LEU A 114 -22.52 -4.21 3.99
N ASN A 115 -23.53 -3.65 4.66
CA ASN A 115 -23.54 -2.24 5.08
C ASN A 115 -22.60 -1.98 6.28
N GLY A 116 -22.25 -3.03 7.01
CA GLY A 116 -21.45 -3.03 8.21
C GLY A 116 -20.41 -4.15 8.19
N ASN A 117 -20.25 -4.86 9.31
CA ASN A 117 -19.04 -5.63 9.59
C ASN A 117 -19.14 -7.09 9.13
N LEU A 118 -18.00 -7.65 8.73
CA LEU A 118 -17.80 -9.10 8.60
C LEU A 118 -16.89 -9.60 9.73
N THR A 119 -17.35 -10.60 10.46
CA THR A 119 -16.52 -11.42 11.34
C THR A 119 -16.47 -12.85 10.79
N ASN A 120 -15.34 -13.26 10.23
CA ASN A 120 -15.16 -14.58 9.67
C ASN A 120 -14.25 -15.44 10.56
N ASN A 121 -14.82 -16.41 11.26
CA ASN A 121 -14.12 -17.45 12.02
C ASN A 121 -14.15 -18.82 11.31
N GLY A 122 -14.82 -18.93 10.16
CA GLY A 122 -14.95 -20.13 9.36
C GLY A 122 -14.36 -19.98 7.96
N SER A 123 -15.12 -20.37 6.94
CA SER A 123 -14.69 -20.29 5.53
C SER A 123 -15.57 -19.30 4.76
N PHE A 124 -14.95 -18.27 4.22
CA PHE A 124 -15.55 -17.34 3.28
C PHE A 124 -14.96 -17.58 1.90
N ASN A 125 -15.81 -17.86 0.91
CA ASN A 125 -15.42 -18.09 -0.48
C ASN A 125 -16.21 -17.19 -1.44
N GLY A 126 -15.62 -16.04 -1.78
CA GLY A 126 -16.18 -15.14 -2.79
C GLY A 126 -15.75 -15.47 -4.22
N SER A 127 -15.02 -16.56 -4.49
CA SER A 127 -14.39 -16.81 -5.79
C SER A 127 -15.37 -16.66 -6.97
N GLY A 128 -14.98 -15.86 -7.98
CA GLY A 128 -15.82 -15.53 -9.13
C GLY A 128 -16.84 -14.43 -8.90
N GLN A 129 -17.09 -14.04 -7.64
CA GLN A 129 -18.21 -13.18 -7.24
C GLN A 129 -17.78 -11.74 -6.92
N THR A 130 -18.78 -10.88 -6.75
CA THR A 130 -18.59 -9.53 -6.21
C THR A 130 -18.79 -9.54 -4.70
N VAL A 131 -17.84 -8.97 -3.97
CA VAL A 131 -17.86 -8.87 -2.50
C VAL A 131 -17.63 -7.42 -2.10
N ILE A 132 -18.57 -6.85 -1.37
CA ILE A 132 -18.48 -5.48 -0.84
C ILE A 132 -18.77 -5.53 0.66
N ILE A 133 -17.85 -5.00 1.47
CA ILE A 133 -18.00 -4.92 2.92
C ILE A 133 -17.73 -3.48 3.34
N ASN A 134 -18.78 -2.77 3.72
CA ASN A 134 -18.71 -1.33 4.05
C ASN A 134 -18.14 -1.08 5.46
N GLY A 135 -18.26 -2.04 6.37
CA GLY A 135 -17.66 -1.99 7.70
C GLY A 135 -16.30 -2.66 7.78
N THR A 136 -15.87 -2.97 9.01
CA THR A 136 -14.61 -3.68 9.27
C THR A 136 -14.70 -5.15 8.89
N THR A 137 -13.58 -5.72 8.45
CA THR A 137 -13.44 -7.16 8.19
C THR A 137 -12.46 -7.78 9.16
N SER A 138 -12.89 -8.81 9.89
CA SER A 138 -12.03 -9.63 10.74
C SER A 138 -11.97 -11.07 10.21
N VAL A 139 -10.76 -11.61 10.04
CA VAL A 139 -10.54 -13.02 9.70
C VAL A 139 -9.84 -13.69 10.87
N GLY A 140 -10.51 -14.63 11.53
CA GLY A 140 -10.02 -15.35 12.70
C GLY A 140 -8.85 -16.29 12.40
N GLY A 141 -8.15 -16.75 13.44
CA GLY A 141 -6.89 -17.50 13.31
C GLY A 141 -6.94 -18.77 12.47
N GLY A 142 -8.05 -19.52 12.56
CA GLY A 142 -8.30 -20.72 11.77
C GLY A 142 -9.17 -20.49 10.53
N ALA A 143 -9.53 -19.23 10.25
CA ALA A 143 -10.45 -18.89 9.19
C ALA A 143 -9.75 -18.69 7.84
N THR A 144 -10.51 -18.90 6.77
CA THR A 144 -10.09 -18.60 5.41
C THR A 144 -11.02 -17.56 4.79
N PHE A 145 -10.45 -16.56 4.15
CA PHE A 145 -11.16 -15.61 3.30
C PHE A 145 -10.58 -15.68 1.91
N THR A 146 -11.37 -16.15 0.94
CA THR A 146 -11.01 -16.14 -0.47
C THR A 146 -11.78 -15.01 -1.15
N ALA A 147 -11.04 -14.02 -1.66
CA ALA A 147 -11.58 -12.89 -2.38
C ALA A 147 -12.31 -13.32 -3.66
N GLY A 148 -13.27 -12.49 -4.08
CA GLY A 148 -13.97 -12.67 -5.34
C GLY A 148 -13.25 -12.11 -6.56
N SER A 149 -13.96 -12.06 -7.68
CA SER A 149 -13.46 -11.41 -8.91
C SER A 149 -13.31 -9.90 -8.72
N SER A 150 -14.18 -9.31 -7.91
CA SER A 150 -14.07 -7.94 -7.40
C SER A 150 -14.36 -7.95 -5.89
N THR A 151 -13.40 -7.52 -5.08
CA THR A 151 -13.58 -7.40 -3.62
C THR A 151 -13.22 -6.00 -3.16
N THR A 152 -14.16 -5.36 -2.45
CA THR A 152 -13.97 -4.05 -1.85
C THR A 152 -14.19 -4.11 -0.35
N LEU A 153 -13.14 -3.83 0.41
CA LEU A 153 -13.17 -3.72 1.86
C LEU A 153 -13.05 -2.24 2.22
N VAL A 154 -14.17 -1.63 2.61
CA VAL A 154 -14.22 -0.19 2.91
C VAL A 154 -13.61 0.09 4.27
N GLY A 155 -14.03 -0.66 5.30
CA GLY A 155 -13.44 -0.56 6.63
C GLY A 155 -12.09 -1.28 6.72
N ALA A 156 -11.47 -1.19 7.89
CA ALA A 156 -10.18 -1.83 8.13
C ALA A 156 -10.28 -3.37 8.05
N LEU A 157 -9.25 -4.00 7.47
CA LEU A 157 -9.03 -5.44 7.53
C LEU A 157 -8.08 -5.78 8.68
N THR A 158 -8.51 -6.71 9.54
CA THR A 158 -7.63 -7.44 10.46
C THR A 158 -7.63 -8.92 10.10
N ASN A 159 -6.53 -9.38 9.50
CA ASN A 159 -6.36 -10.79 9.12
C ASN A 159 -5.49 -11.54 10.14
N ASN A 160 -6.10 -12.38 10.96
CA ASN A 160 -5.40 -13.34 11.82
C ASN A 160 -5.33 -14.74 11.21
N GLY A 161 -6.04 -15.01 10.11
CA GLY A 161 -6.10 -16.30 9.42
C GLY A 161 -5.42 -16.29 8.06
N THR A 162 -6.07 -16.88 7.08
CA THR A 162 -5.60 -16.87 5.68
C THR A 162 -6.49 -15.99 4.82
N PHE A 163 -5.90 -14.94 4.25
CA PHE A 163 -6.55 -14.06 3.28
C PHE A 163 -5.97 -14.33 1.89
N ASN A 164 -6.77 -14.93 1.01
CA ASN A 164 -6.42 -15.24 -0.37
C ASN A 164 -7.02 -14.21 -1.32
N CYS A 165 -6.17 -13.40 -1.96
CA CYS A 165 -6.60 -12.41 -2.98
C CYS A 165 -6.82 -13.09 -4.35
N GLY A 166 -6.27 -14.30 -4.54
CA GLY A 166 -6.35 -15.04 -5.79
C GLY A 166 -5.62 -14.33 -6.95
N GLY A 167 -6.20 -14.37 -8.14
CA GLY A 167 -5.72 -13.61 -9.31
C GLY A 167 -6.43 -12.26 -9.51
N SER A 168 -7.30 -11.86 -8.56
CA SER A 168 -8.19 -10.71 -8.70
C SER A 168 -7.57 -9.42 -8.16
N THR A 169 -8.27 -8.30 -8.36
CA THR A 169 -7.98 -7.05 -7.64
C THR A 169 -8.80 -6.99 -6.36
N VAL A 170 -8.14 -6.70 -5.23
CA VAL A 170 -8.79 -6.41 -3.95
C VAL A 170 -8.54 -4.96 -3.59
N ALA A 171 -9.62 -4.19 -3.46
CA ALA A 171 -9.60 -2.80 -3.02
C ALA A 171 -9.70 -2.74 -1.50
N PHE A 172 -8.65 -2.24 -0.86
CA PHE A 172 -8.65 -1.90 0.56
C PHE A 172 -8.75 -0.39 0.67
N GLN A 173 -9.83 0.10 1.26
CA GLN A 173 -10.02 1.53 1.53
C GLN A 173 -9.78 1.88 3.01
N GLY A 174 -9.78 0.88 3.89
CA GLY A 174 -9.35 1.00 5.29
C GLY A 174 -7.91 0.55 5.52
N ASN A 175 -7.47 0.57 6.78
CA ASN A 175 -6.15 0.04 7.17
C ASN A 175 -6.06 -1.48 6.90
N LEU A 176 -4.85 -1.95 6.57
CA LEU A 176 -4.54 -3.36 6.34
C LEU A 176 -3.63 -3.87 7.47
N THR A 177 -4.17 -4.71 8.36
CA THR A 177 -3.40 -5.42 9.38
C THR A 177 -3.36 -6.90 9.05
N ASN A 178 -2.21 -7.39 8.61
CA ASN A 178 -1.98 -8.82 8.39
C ASN A 178 -1.14 -9.41 9.53
N ASN A 179 -1.77 -10.25 10.34
CA ASN A 179 -1.12 -10.96 11.46
C ASN A 179 -0.74 -12.40 11.12
N ASN A 180 -1.14 -12.90 9.95
CA ASN A 180 -0.87 -14.27 9.51
C ASN A 180 -0.65 -14.32 7.98
N THR A 181 -1.43 -15.11 7.23
CA THR A 181 -1.13 -15.39 5.82
C THR A 181 -1.91 -14.44 4.92
N LEU A 182 -1.17 -13.60 4.19
CA LEU A 182 -1.69 -12.82 3.06
C LEU A 182 -1.14 -13.44 1.77
N ASN A 183 -2.00 -14.07 0.99
CA ASN A 183 -1.65 -14.71 -0.27
C ASN A 183 -2.37 -14.03 -1.42
N CYS A 184 -1.67 -13.13 -2.11
CA CYS A 184 -2.24 -12.46 -3.27
C CYS A 184 -1.89 -13.08 -4.62
N GLY A 185 -1.36 -14.31 -4.67
CA GLY A 185 -1.15 -15.05 -5.92
C GLY A 185 -0.55 -14.19 -7.03
N SER A 186 -1.28 -14.05 -8.13
CA SER A 186 -0.96 -13.14 -9.24
C SER A 186 -1.74 -11.82 -9.22
N GLY A 187 -2.66 -11.64 -8.26
CA GLY A 187 -3.57 -10.51 -8.17
C GLY A 187 -2.94 -9.18 -7.76
N THR A 188 -3.81 -8.19 -7.57
CA THR A 188 -3.44 -6.81 -7.25
C THR A 188 -4.08 -6.35 -5.95
N CYS A 189 -3.28 -5.84 -5.02
CA CYS A 189 -3.78 -5.06 -3.90
C CYS A 189 -3.92 -3.61 -4.34
N ASN A 190 -5.11 -3.03 -4.24
CA ASN A 190 -5.34 -1.61 -4.45
C ASN A 190 -5.56 -0.93 -3.10
N LEU A 191 -4.67 -0.01 -2.73
CA LEU A 191 -4.80 0.83 -1.54
C LEU A 191 -5.39 2.16 -1.98
N ASN A 192 -6.69 2.32 -1.79
CA ASN A 192 -7.49 3.39 -2.37
C ASN A 192 -8.45 4.05 -1.37
N GLY A 193 -8.03 4.16 -0.10
CA GLY A 193 -8.77 4.90 0.92
C GLY A 193 -8.71 6.41 0.74
N ASP A 194 -9.59 7.11 1.45
CA ASP A 194 -9.68 8.58 1.45
C ASP A 194 -8.90 9.25 2.60
N SER A 195 -8.38 8.45 3.53
CA SER A 195 -7.52 8.86 4.65
C SER A 195 -6.20 8.11 4.59
N VAL A 196 -5.19 8.57 5.34
CA VAL A 196 -3.90 7.86 5.43
C VAL A 196 -4.13 6.40 5.81
N GLN A 197 -3.71 5.48 4.94
CA GLN A 197 -3.84 4.05 5.19
C GLN A 197 -2.57 3.49 5.81
N ASN A 198 -2.74 2.80 6.93
CA ASN A 198 -1.69 2.06 7.61
C ASN A 198 -1.69 0.61 7.14
N VAL A 199 -0.53 0.12 6.70
CA VAL A 199 -0.30 -1.27 6.31
C VAL A 199 0.72 -1.88 7.27
N GLY A 200 0.35 -2.95 7.97
CA GLY A 200 1.20 -3.55 9.00
C GLY A 200 0.70 -4.91 9.50
N GLY A 201 1.05 -5.24 10.74
CA GLY A 201 0.68 -6.48 11.43
C GLY A 201 1.87 -7.42 11.67
N SER A 202 1.64 -8.52 12.38
CA SER A 202 2.69 -9.48 12.75
C SER A 202 3.05 -10.48 11.64
N GLY A 203 2.20 -10.67 10.64
CA GLY A 203 2.39 -11.60 9.52
C GLY A 203 3.27 -11.02 8.42
N THR A 204 3.69 -11.86 7.47
CA THR A 204 4.49 -11.40 6.31
C THR A 204 3.65 -10.52 5.40
N LEU A 205 4.22 -9.39 4.94
CA LEU A 205 3.61 -8.55 3.91
C LEU A 205 4.30 -8.81 2.57
N ALA A 206 3.67 -9.60 1.71
CA ALA A 206 4.14 -9.88 0.37
C ALA A 206 3.03 -9.58 -0.65
N PHE A 207 3.33 -8.71 -1.60
CA PHE A 207 2.43 -8.28 -2.65
C PHE A 207 2.94 -8.78 -4.00
N ASN A 208 2.04 -9.28 -4.85
CA ASN A 208 2.39 -9.52 -6.24
C ASN A 208 2.35 -8.20 -7.02
N ASN A 209 1.17 -7.61 -7.15
CA ASN A 209 1.01 -6.25 -7.65
C ASN A 209 0.39 -5.35 -6.58
N LEU A 210 0.81 -4.10 -6.55
CA LEU A 210 0.34 -3.08 -5.62
C LEU A 210 -0.01 -1.82 -6.39
N THR A 211 -1.24 -1.31 -6.23
CA THR A 211 -1.67 -0.03 -6.79
C THR A 211 -2.01 0.91 -5.64
N LEU A 212 -1.52 2.15 -5.72
CA LEU A 212 -1.84 3.22 -4.79
C LEU A 212 -2.66 4.28 -5.51
N THR A 213 -3.89 4.46 -5.04
CA THR A 213 -4.82 5.50 -5.50
C THR A 213 -5.23 6.44 -4.35
N ASN A 214 -4.62 6.28 -3.18
CA ASN A 214 -4.90 7.06 -1.98
C ASN A 214 -4.10 8.37 -1.97
N ALA A 215 -4.78 9.49 -2.25
CA ALA A 215 -4.19 10.83 -2.27
C ALA A 215 -3.58 11.26 -0.93
N ALA A 216 -4.14 10.80 0.19
CA ALA A 216 -3.63 11.10 1.53
C ALA A 216 -2.34 10.30 1.85
N GLY A 217 -2.06 9.26 1.07
CA GLY A 217 -0.86 8.45 1.16
C GLY A 217 -1.04 7.16 1.97
N VAL A 218 -0.06 6.29 1.83
CA VAL A 218 0.01 5.00 2.53
C VAL A 218 1.24 4.98 3.42
N VAL A 219 1.11 4.49 4.64
CA VAL A 219 2.22 4.27 5.57
C VAL A 219 2.43 2.77 5.76
N LEU A 220 3.65 2.33 5.51
CA LEU A 220 4.09 0.97 5.75
C LEU A 220 4.72 0.89 7.14
N ASN A 221 4.05 0.18 8.05
CA ASN A 221 4.44 -0.01 9.46
C ASN A 221 5.22 -1.31 9.69
N LYS A 222 5.64 -2.00 8.63
CA LYS A 222 6.48 -3.20 8.66
C LYS A 222 7.12 -3.44 7.30
N ASP A 223 8.30 -4.02 7.24
CA ASP A 223 8.93 -4.45 5.98
C ASP A 223 7.95 -5.25 5.09
N ALA A 224 7.96 -4.92 3.79
CA ALA A 224 7.14 -5.59 2.79
C ALA A 224 7.96 -5.98 1.57
N THR A 225 7.55 -7.05 0.90
CA THR A 225 8.12 -7.47 -0.38
C THR A 225 7.12 -7.27 -1.51
N LEU A 226 7.60 -6.75 -2.64
CA LEU A 226 6.85 -6.65 -3.88
C LEU A 226 7.52 -7.50 -4.95
N ASN A 227 6.75 -8.39 -5.57
CA ASN A 227 7.25 -9.31 -6.61
C ASN A 227 7.06 -8.78 -8.04
N GLY A 228 5.97 -8.05 -8.28
CA GLY A 228 5.57 -7.50 -9.58
C GLY A 228 5.60 -5.98 -9.58
N THR A 229 4.48 -5.35 -9.94
CA THR A 229 4.46 -3.89 -10.21
C THR A 229 3.88 -3.09 -9.05
N LEU A 230 4.54 -1.98 -8.70
CA LEU A 230 4.00 -0.91 -7.87
C LEU A 230 3.56 0.23 -8.78
N THR A 231 2.26 0.48 -8.82
CA THR A 231 1.68 1.56 -9.63
C THR A 231 1.17 2.67 -8.74
N PHE A 232 1.69 3.88 -8.93
CA PHE A 232 1.18 5.09 -8.31
C PHE A 232 0.23 5.82 -9.25
N THR A 233 -1.06 5.72 -8.97
CA THR A 233 -2.07 6.57 -9.59
C THR A 233 -2.20 7.89 -8.84
N ASN A 234 -2.19 7.84 -7.50
CA ASN A 234 -2.21 9.02 -6.64
C ASN A 234 -1.62 8.73 -5.26
N GLY A 235 -1.00 9.74 -4.66
CA GLY A 235 -0.32 9.65 -3.36
C GLY A 235 1.05 9.00 -3.41
N ASP A 236 1.71 9.00 -2.24
CA ASP A 236 3.03 8.41 -2.01
C ASP A 236 2.92 7.23 -1.04
N LEU A 237 3.93 6.35 -1.07
CA LEU A 237 4.13 5.29 -0.09
C LEU A 237 5.24 5.72 0.88
N ASN A 238 4.92 5.88 2.15
CA ASN A 238 5.89 6.19 3.19
C ASN A 238 6.32 4.91 3.91
N THR A 239 7.61 4.58 3.90
CA THR A 239 8.11 3.38 4.61
C THR A 239 8.63 3.68 6.02
N GLY A 240 8.80 4.95 6.40
CA GLY A 240 9.43 5.31 7.67
C GLY A 240 10.79 4.63 7.83
N SER A 241 10.96 3.88 8.92
CA SER A 241 12.14 3.04 9.17
C SER A 241 12.12 1.69 8.46
N ASN A 242 10.96 1.27 7.93
CA ASN A 242 10.77 -0.02 7.27
C ASN A 242 11.30 0.02 5.83
N ILE A 243 11.38 -1.16 5.22
CA ILE A 243 11.92 -1.41 3.89
C ILE A 243 10.83 -1.96 2.98
N LEU A 244 10.68 -1.32 1.81
CA LEU A 244 10.04 -1.97 0.66
C LEU A 244 11.11 -2.73 -0.14
N ASN A 245 11.07 -4.06 -0.07
CA ASN A 245 11.95 -4.93 -0.85
C ASN A 245 11.33 -5.20 -2.23
N LEU A 246 11.97 -4.72 -3.28
CA LEU A 246 11.61 -5.01 -4.66
C LEU A 246 12.32 -6.28 -5.11
N ALA A 247 11.57 -7.29 -5.53
CA ALA A 247 12.13 -8.49 -6.14
C ALA A 247 12.84 -8.16 -7.47
N SER A 248 13.64 -9.09 -7.99
CA SER A 248 14.47 -8.87 -9.19
C SER A 248 13.67 -8.37 -10.40
N GLY A 249 12.48 -8.91 -10.63
CA GLY A 249 11.58 -8.52 -11.73
C GLY A 249 10.58 -7.42 -11.38
N ALA A 250 10.60 -6.90 -10.15
CA ALA A 250 9.63 -5.91 -9.72
C ALA A 250 9.86 -4.57 -10.41
N THR A 251 8.79 -3.83 -10.70
CA THR A 251 8.84 -2.51 -11.35
C THR A 251 8.05 -1.48 -10.55
N VAL A 252 8.38 -0.21 -10.77
CA VAL A 252 7.67 0.95 -10.22
C VAL A 252 7.20 1.79 -11.39
N ALA A 253 5.94 2.23 -11.35
CA ALA A 253 5.29 3.00 -12.40
C ALA A 253 4.42 4.12 -11.81
N GLY A 254 4.14 5.13 -12.63
CA GLY A 254 3.25 6.23 -12.26
C GLY A 254 3.95 7.41 -11.61
N THR A 255 3.18 8.29 -10.98
CA THR A 255 3.61 9.66 -10.62
C THR A 255 3.99 9.85 -9.15
N GLY A 256 3.76 8.84 -8.30
CA GLY A 256 4.10 8.87 -6.88
C GLY A 256 5.55 8.48 -6.61
N ASP A 257 5.96 8.67 -5.36
CA ASP A 257 7.25 8.22 -4.86
C ASP A 257 7.06 7.25 -3.68
N VAL A 258 8.00 6.32 -3.51
CA VAL A 258 8.26 5.69 -2.21
C VAL A 258 9.16 6.64 -1.41
N VAL A 259 8.60 7.26 -0.38
CA VAL A 259 9.34 8.10 0.57
C VAL A 259 9.86 7.19 1.68
N GLY A 260 11.17 7.07 1.81
CA GLY A 260 11.83 6.10 2.71
C GLY A 260 12.65 5.06 1.96
N ASN A 261 12.85 3.89 2.58
CA ASN A 261 13.78 2.85 2.13
C ASN A 261 13.18 1.92 1.08
N VAL A 262 13.81 1.85 -0.09
CA VAL A 262 13.58 0.82 -1.10
C VAL A 262 14.84 -0.01 -1.27
N LYS A 263 14.72 -1.33 -1.18
CA LYS A 263 15.83 -2.28 -1.28
C LYS A 263 15.65 -3.23 -2.44
N ARG A 264 16.76 -3.61 -3.08
CA ARG A 264 16.86 -4.75 -3.99
C ARG A 264 17.98 -5.67 -3.54
N THR A 265 17.69 -6.97 -3.45
CA THR A 265 18.66 -8.02 -3.06
C THR A 265 18.67 -9.11 -4.12
N HIS A 266 19.55 -8.99 -5.10
CA HIS A 266 19.76 -9.98 -6.16
C HIS A 266 21.08 -9.69 -6.89
N ALA A 267 21.49 -10.58 -7.79
CA ALA A 267 22.61 -10.30 -8.68
C ALA A 267 22.24 -9.13 -9.61
N PHE A 268 23.08 -8.08 -9.65
CA PHE A 268 22.94 -6.99 -10.61
C PHE A 268 23.76 -7.28 -11.87
N SER A 269 23.26 -6.81 -13.00
CA SER A 269 23.86 -6.95 -14.32
C SER A 269 24.08 -5.58 -14.95
N THR A 270 25.00 -5.52 -15.91
CA THR A 270 25.21 -4.29 -16.68
C THR A 270 24.03 -4.00 -17.61
N ALA A 271 23.93 -2.76 -18.08
CA ALA A 271 22.93 -2.31 -19.06
C ALA A 271 21.46 -2.53 -18.65
N THR A 272 21.19 -2.80 -17.37
CA THR A 272 19.84 -2.97 -16.82
C THR A 272 19.46 -1.76 -15.96
N ASN A 273 18.27 -1.22 -16.18
CA ASN A 273 17.72 -0.15 -15.36
C ASN A 273 17.01 -0.73 -14.14
N TYR A 274 17.59 -0.57 -12.95
CA TYR A 274 16.97 -0.98 -11.70
C TYR A 274 16.22 0.19 -11.06
N GLN A 275 14.89 0.07 -10.98
CA GLN A 275 14.00 1.06 -10.35
C GLN A 275 13.98 0.94 -8.83
N PHE A 276 13.92 2.09 -8.15
CA PHE A 276 13.79 2.18 -6.69
C PHE A 276 12.58 3.05 -6.31
N ASN A 277 12.80 4.21 -5.68
CA ASN A 277 11.75 5.04 -5.09
C ASN A 277 10.74 5.61 -6.09
N SER A 278 11.03 5.58 -7.38
CA SER A 278 10.11 5.95 -8.44
C SER A 278 10.53 5.24 -9.74
N GLN A 279 9.70 5.34 -10.78
CA GLN A 279 10.06 4.83 -12.10
C GLN A 279 11.30 5.53 -12.72
N TYR A 280 11.68 6.71 -12.21
CA TYR A 280 12.79 7.53 -12.67
C TYR A 280 13.96 7.61 -11.69
N THR A 281 13.87 6.96 -10.52
CA THR A 281 15.00 6.76 -9.62
C THR A 281 15.67 5.45 -9.99
N LEU A 282 16.74 5.53 -10.80
CA LEU A 282 17.36 4.38 -11.44
C LEU A 282 18.83 4.22 -11.07
N ILE A 283 19.28 2.98 -11.00
CA ILE A 283 20.71 2.63 -11.11
C ILE A 283 20.87 1.72 -12.33
N ASN A 284 21.81 2.07 -13.21
CA ASN A 284 22.25 1.24 -14.31
C ASN A 284 23.76 1.05 -14.23
N PHE A 285 24.22 -0.20 -14.10
CA PHE A 285 25.65 -0.48 -14.09
C PHE A 285 26.20 -0.44 -15.52
N SER A 286 27.09 0.53 -15.79
CA SER A 286 27.77 0.61 -17.08
C SER A 286 28.89 -0.43 -17.18
N VAL A 287 29.54 -0.73 -16.05
CA VAL A 287 30.56 -1.78 -15.96
C VAL A 287 30.54 -2.44 -14.58
N ILE A 288 30.73 -3.76 -14.57
CA ILE A 288 31.02 -4.57 -13.38
C ILE A 288 32.32 -5.32 -13.70
N THR A 289 33.37 -5.07 -12.92
CA THR A 289 34.72 -5.60 -13.23
C THR A 289 34.97 -6.98 -12.61
N THR A 290 34.58 -7.17 -11.34
CA THR A 290 34.73 -8.44 -10.62
C THR A 290 33.41 -8.91 -10.03
N THR A 291 32.77 -8.03 -9.26
CA THR A 291 31.57 -8.34 -8.48
C THR A 291 30.66 -7.12 -8.41
N ALA A 292 29.36 -7.36 -8.52
CA ALA A 292 28.32 -6.38 -8.24
C ALA A 292 28.03 -6.31 -6.73
N PRO A 293 27.36 -5.25 -6.25
CA PRO A 293 26.82 -5.23 -4.89
C PRO A 293 25.89 -6.42 -4.61
N SER A 294 25.86 -6.90 -3.36
CA SER A 294 24.90 -7.95 -2.93
C SER A 294 23.47 -7.41 -2.82
N ASP A 295 23.37 -6.15 -2.46
CA ASP A 295 22.12 -5.41 -2.35
C ASP A 295 22.39 -3.91 -2.44
N ILE A 296 21.34 -3.19 -2.81
CA ILE A 296 21.32 -1.73 -2.80
C ILE A 296 20.04 -1.29 -2.10
N THR A 297 20.19 -0.31 -1.22
CA THR A 297 19.08 0.41 -0.59
C THR A 297 19.16 1.89 -0.96
N ILE A 298 18.04 2.47 -1.39
CA ILE A 298 17.88 3.90 -1.59
C ILE A 298 16.82 4.40 -0.61
N ASN A 299 17.22 5.32 0.27
CA ASN A 299 16.28 6.11 1.06
C ASN A 299 15.99 7.43 0.33
N LEU A 300 14.72 7.77 0.16
CA LEU A 300 14.29 9.11 -0.26
C LEU A 300 13.67 9.84 0.93
N ALA A 301 14.28 10.94 1.34
CA ALA A 301 13.66 11.93 2.21
C ALA A 301 13.22 13.14 1.39
N LYS A 302 11.95 13.53 1.48
CA LYS A 302 11.42 14.78 0.90
C LYS A 302 11.70 15.96 1.82
N SER A 303 12.97 16.34 1.89
CA SER A 303 13.46 17.47 2.70
C SER A 303 14.62 18.18 2.00
N THR A 304 14.75 19.49 2.26
CA THR A 304 15.86 20.29 1.75
C THR A 304 17.19 19.79 2.30
N PRO A 305 18.17 19.45 1.43
CA PRO A 305 19.48 19.00 1.89
C PRO A 305 20.21 20.13 2.60
N GLY A 306 20.65 19.89 3.83
CA GLY A 306 21.42 20.86 4.61
C GLY A 306 22.78 21.18 3.96
N GLY A 307 23.17 22.46 3.99
CA GLY A 307 24.48 22.90 3.49
C GLY A 307 24.61 22.99 1.96
N LEU A 308 23.49 22.95 1.23
CA LEU A 308 23.47 23.16 -0.21
C LEU A 308 22.41 24.20 -0.57
N ALA A 309 22.82 25.30 -1.18
CA ALA A 309 21.89 26.33 -1.67
C ALA A 309 21.17 25.85 -2.92
N ASN A 310 20.01 26.46 -3.23
CA ASN A 310 19.23 26.19 -4.43
C ASN A 310 19.04 24.69 -4.74
N ALA A 311 18.70 23.93 -3.72
CA ALA A 311 18.51 22.49 -3.83
C ALA A 311 17.03 22.13 -3.88
N VAL A 312 16.70 21.19 -4.76
CA VAL A 312 15.42 20.48 -4.73
C VAL A 312 15.24 19.89 -3.32
N PRO A 313 14.02 19.94 -2.73
CA PRO A 313 13.75 19.40 -1.40
C PRO A 313 13.68 17.85 -1.39
N ARG A 314 14.75 17.21 -1.87
CA ARG A 314 14.97 15.77 -1.88
C ARG A 314 16.39 15.45 -1.47
N THR A 315 16.52 14.54 -0.51
CA THR A 315 17.80 13.93 -0.13
C THR A 315 17.71 12.43 -0.38
N TYR A 316 18.68 11.89 -1.11
CA TYR A 316 18.79 10.47 -1.40
C TYR A 316 19.96 9.87 -0.64
N SER A 317 19.74 8.85 0.18
CA SER A 317 20.82 8.05 0.78
C SER A 317 20.92 6.73 0.04
N VAL A 318 22.02 6.51 -0.66
CA VAL A 318 22.25 5.28 -1.43
C VAL A 318 23.32 4.46 -0.72
N THR A 319 22.95 3.24 -0.34
CA THR A 319 23.85 2.28 0.32
C THR A 319 23.93 1.03 -0.53
N ALA A 320 25.15 0.60 -0.86
CA ALA A 320 25.43 -0.65 -1.55
C ALA A 320 26.29 -1.52 -0.64
N ASN A 321 25.92 -2.79 -0.47
CA ASN A 321 26.61 -3.73 0.40
C ASN A 321 27.33 -4.82 -0.40
N GLY A 322 28.21 -5.56 0.29
CA GLY A 322 29.11 -6.54 -0.31
C GLY A 322 30.35 -5.89 -0.92
N ALA A 323 31.40 -6.69 -1.17
CA ALA A 323 32.56 -6.21 -1.92
C ALA A 323 32.18 -6.08 -3.41
N TYR A 324 32.21 -4.86 -3.95
CA TYR A 324 31.90 -4.60 -5.34
C TYR A 324 32.96 -3.74 -6.02
N SER A 325 33.08 -3.91 -7.33
CA SER A 325 33.94 -3.10 -8.19
C SER A 325 33.21 -2.84 -9.50
N ALA A 326 32.45 -1.73 -9.52
CA ALA A 326 31.54 -1.37 -10.59
C ALA A 326 31.51 0.15 -10.79
N ALA A 327 31.11 0.58 -11.98
CA ALA A 327 30.70 1.96 -12.22
C ALA A 327 29.25 1.98 -12.70
N ALA A 328 28.49 2.95 -12.23
CA ALA A 328 27.07 3.09 -12.52
C ALA A 328 26.71 4.47 -13.05
N THR A 329 25.57 4.52 -13.73
CA THR A 329 24.78 5.73 -13.90
C THR A 329 23.69 5.73 -12.82
N LEU A 330 23.66 6.78 -12.01
CA LEU A 330 22.64 7.01 -10.98
C LEU A 330 21.70 8.12 -11.44
N GLN A 331 20.42 7.82 -11.54
CA GLN A 331 19.36 8.79 -11.82
C GLN A 331 18.55 9.08 -10.57
N LEU A 332 18.37 10.37 -10.29
CA LEU A 332 17.63 10.87 -9.13
C LEU A 332 16.44 11.68 -9.62
N HIS A 333 15.24 11.16 -9.32
CA HIS A 333 13.98 11.76 -9.70
C HIS A 333 13.68 13.05 -8.90
N TYR A 334 13.04 14.01 -9.53
CA TYR A 334 12.39 15.14 -8.87
C TYR A 334 11.17 15.58 -9.66
N LYS A 335 10.33 16.41 -9.06
CA LYS A 335 9.20 17.04 -9.75
C LYS A 335 9.50 18.52 -9.89
N SER A 336 9.31 19.10 -11.08
CA SER A 336 9.56 20.54 -11.31
C SER A 336 8.79 21.43 -10.32
N ALA A 337 7.59 20.99 -9.93
CA ALA A 337 6.72 21.70 -8.98
C ALA A 337 7.27 21.74 -7.53
N GLU A 338 8.26 20.91 -7.17
CA GLU A 338 8.89 20.94 -5.84
C GLU A 338 9.77 22.19 -5.64
N GLY A 339 10.24 22.80 -6.74
CA GLY A 339 11.05 24.00 -6.71
C GLY A 339 12.36 23.81 -5.91
N GLY A 340 12.77 24.86 -5.22
CA GLY A 340 14.03 24.88 -4.46
C GLY A 340 15.25 25.25 -5.28
N PHE A 341 15.11 25.54 -6.58
CA PHE A 341 16.18 25.96 -7.50
C PHE A 341 15.79 27.26 -8.23
N THR A 342 16.76 27.89 -8.88
CA THR A 342 16.56 29.11 -9.70
C THR A 342 16.32 28.78 -11.17
N THR A 343 17.10 27.86 -11.74
CA THR A 343 16.99 27.45 -13.15
C THR A 343 17.02 25.93 -13.26
N GLU A 344 15.92 25.31 -13.69
CA GLU A 344 15.79 23.85 -13.77
C GLU A 344 16.85 23.22 -14.70
N ALA A 345 17.14 23.85 -15.83
CA ALA A 345 18.16 23.40 -16.79
C ALA A 345 19.60 23.36 -16.21
N ASN A 346 19.81 24.06 -15.09
CA ASN A 346 21.10 24.12 -14.40
C ASN A 346 21.22 23.08 -13.29
N LEU A 347 20.16 22.35 -12.96
CA LEU A 347 20.21 21.30 -11.94
C LEU A 347 21.25 20.24 -12.28
N ARG A 348 22.03 19.82 -11.29
CA ARG A 348 23.03 18.76 -11.40
C ARG A 348 23.00 17.86 -10.18
N PRO A 349 23.51 16.62 -10.29
CA PRO A 349 23.65 15.73 -9.15
C PRO A 349 24.82 16.16 -8.25
N TRP A 350 24.60 16.17 -6.95
CA TRP A 350 25.59 16.47 -5.92
C TRP A 350 25.75 15.24 -5.02
N LYS A 351 27.00 14.89 -4.73
CA LYS A 351 27.35 13.76 -3.86
C LYS A 351 28.00 14.26 -2.58
N GLN A 352 27.62 13.70 -1.44
CA GLN A 352 28.29 13.99 -0.18
C GLN A 352 29.58 13.16 -0.04
N VAL A 353 30.72 13.83 0.06
CA VAL A 353 32.05 13.22 0.25
C VAL A 353 32.68 13.83 1.50
N ALA A 354 33.01 13.01 2.50
CA ALA A 354 33.57 13.46 3.78
C ALA A 354 32.79 14.63 4.42
N GLY A 355 31.45 14.54 4.39
CA GLY A 355 30.55 15.54 4.98
C GLY A 355 30.28 16.78 4.11
N ARG A 356 30.92 16.93 2.94
CA ARG A 356 30.75 18.08 2.04
C ARG A 356 30.07 17.69 0.74
N TRP A 357 29.28 18.60 0.18
CA TRP A 357 28.66 18.42 -1.13
C TRP A 357 29.67 18.67 -2.25
N ALA A 358 29.80 17.73 -3.16
CA ALA A 358 30.65 17.82 -4.35
C ALA A 358 29.81 17.62 -5.62
N LEU A 359 29.89 18.58 -6.55
CA LEU A 359 29.25 18.50 -7.86
C LEU A 359 29.74 17.25 -8.59
N GLN A 360 28.82 16.48 -9.17
CA GLN A 360 29.16 15.32 -9.97
C GLN A 360 28.97 15.59 -11.46
N PRO A 361 29.80 15.01 -12.34
CA PRO A 361 29.53 15.00 -13.78
C PRO A 361 28.16 14.40 -14.05
N GLY A 362 27.33 15.12 -14.82
CA GLY A 362 25.97 14.71 -15.03
C GLY A 362 25.14 15.66 -15.88
N SER A 363 23.90 15.26 -16.11
CA SER A 363 22.90 15.99 -16.89
C SER A 363 21.59 16.13 -16.12
N VAL A 364 20.68 16.95 -16.65
CA VAL A 364 19.29 17.06 -16.22
C VAL A 364 18.37 16.80 -17.40
N THR A 365 17.28 16.10 -17.12
CA THR A 365 16.10 16.02 -17.96
C THR A 365 14.97 16.75 -17.22
N ALA A 366 14.51 17.87 -17.77
CA ALA A 366 13.39 18.63 -17.23
C ALA A 366 12.11 18.24 -17.97
N ALA A 367 11.22 17.52 -17.30
CA ALA A 367 10.02 16.91 -17.88
C ALA A 367 8.83 16.90 -16.89
N GLY A 368 8.71 17.92 -16.04
CA GLY A 368 7.59 18.07 -15.10
C GLY A 368 7.62 17.01 -14.00
N ASN A 369 6.68 16.05 -14.07
CA ASN A 369 6.59 14.91 -13.15
C ASN A 369 7.52 13.74 -13.52
N ALA A 370 8.26 13.87 -14.62
CA ALA A 370 9.23 12.89 -15.08
C ALA A 370 10.66 13.45 -15.08
N SER A 371 10.91 14.51 -14.31
CA SER A 371 12.22 15.16 -14.28
C SER A 371 13.24 14.36 -13.48
N PHE A 372 14.49 14.30 -13.94
CA PHE A 372 15.56 13.65 -13.19
C PHE A 372 16.92 14.28 -13.50
N VAL A 373 17.87 14.12 -12.59
CA VAL A 373 19.30 14.32 -12.88
C VAL A 373 20.02 12.99 -12.98
N SER A 374 21.07 12.93 -13.78
CA SER A 374 21.84 11.71 -14.02
C SER A 374 23.32 11.94 -13.71
N ALA A 375 23.89 11.16 -12.79
CA ALA A 375 25.33 11.12 -12.51
C ALA A 375 25.95 9.89 -13.17
N THR A 376 27.02 10.05 -13.93
CA THR A 376 27.71 8.95 -14.63
C THR A 376 29.05 8.61 -13.98
N GLY A 377 29.49 7.35 -14.09
CA GLY A 377 30.80 6.94 -13.58
C GLY A 377 30.84 6.82 -12.06
N VAL A 378 29.69 6.57 -11.42
CA VAL A 378 29.56 6.44 -9.97
C VAL A 378 30.18 5.12 -9.51
N THR A 379 31.29 5.19 -8.78
CA THR A 379 32.02 4.02 -8.24
C THR A 379 31.81 3.80 -6.75
N SER A 380 31.17 4.74 -6.06
CA SER A 380 30.77 4.60 -4.66
C SER A 380 29.51 5.41 -4.38
N PHE A 381 28.74 4.94 -3.41
CA PHE A 381 27.47 5.54 -3.00
C PHE A 381 27.56 6.20 -1.62
N SER A 382 26.64 7.13 -1.34
CA SER A 382 26.60 8.00 -0.16
C SER A 382 25.26 8.73 -0.13
N ASN A 383 25.19 9.89 0.54
CA ASN A 383 24.10 10.85 0.35
C ASN A 383 24.26 11.62 -0.97
N TRP A 384 23.13 11.96 -1.56
CA TRP A 384 22.99 12.65 -2.83
C TRP A 384 21.90 13.72 -2.76
N ALA A 385 22.09 14.78 -3.52
CA ALA A 385 21.17 15.91 -3.64
C ALA A 385 21.11 16.40 -5.10
N ILE A 386 20.15 17.27 -5.37
CA ILE A 386 19.91 17.88 -6.68
C ILE A 386 19.90 19.39 -6.47
N SER A 387 20.77 20.13 -7.17
CA SER A 387 20.90 21.57 -7.01
C SER A 387 21.47 22.23 -8.26
N ASP A 388 21.12 23.50 -8.47
CA ASP A 388 21.74 24.35 -9.50
C ASP A 388 22.91 25.19 -8.97
N SER A 389 23.20 25.12 -7.67
CA SER A 389 24.41 25.69 -7.09
C SER A 389 25.59 25.11 -7.85
N GLY A 390 26.53 25.93 -8.30
CA GLY A 390 27.70 25.48 -9.05
C GLY A 390 27.47 25.06 -10.50
N ALA A 391 26.27 25.30 -11.06
CA ALA A 391 26.13 25.31 -12.51
C ALA A 391 27.13 26.33 -13.10
N PRO A 392 27.84 26.00 -14.19
CA PRO A 392 28.78 26.94 -14.78
C PRO A 392 28.06 28.25 -15.02
N THR A 393 28.58 29.35 -14.47
CA THR A 393 28.16 30.68 -14.90
C THR A 393 28.33 30.71 -16.41
N ALA A 394 27.25 30.95 -17.16
CA ALA A 394 27.30 30.95 -18.61
C ALA A 394 28.47 31.82 -19.09
N VAL A 395 29.47 31.20 -19.73
CA VAL A 395 30.55 31.94 -20.39
C VAL A 395 30.12 32.12 -21.84
N THR A 396 29.67 33.32 -22.19
CA THR A 396 29.52 33.73 -23.58
C THR A 396 30.90 34.00 -24.17
N LEU A 397 31.28 33.28 -25.23
CA LEU A 397 32.46 33.60 -26.03
C LEU A 397 32.18 34.90 -26.77
N SER A 398 32.62 36.02 -26.20
CA SER A 398 32.35 37.37 -26.74
C SER A 398 33.11 37.65 -28.03
N SER A 399 34.28 37.03 -28.20
CA SER A 399 35.03 37.05 -29.45
C SER A 399 36.00 35.87 -29.52
N PHE A 400 36.30 35.43 -30.74
CA PHE A 400 37.38 34.50 -31.05
C PHE A 400 38.20 35.10 -32.18
N LYS A 401 39.53 35.17 -32.00
CA LYS A 401 40.45 35.61 -33.05
C LYS A 401 41.44 34.47 -33.34
N ALA A 402 41.31 33.86 -34.51
CA ALA A 402 42.34 32.99 -35.05
C ALA A 402 43.34 33.82 -35.85
N ASN A 403 44.61 33.79 -35.46
CA ASN A 403 45.70 34.30 -36.28
C ASN A 403 46.28 33.12 -37.06
N THR A 404 46.18 33.14 -38.38
CA THR A 404 47.06 32.34 -39.22
C THR A 404 48.42 33.05 -39.27
N PRO A 405 49.56 32.34 -39.19
CA PRO A 405 50.80 32.92 -39.68
C PRO A 405 50.55 33.30 -41.13
N SER A 406 50.87 34.53 -41.52
CA SER A 406 50.88 34.91 -42.93
C SER A 406 51.77 33.90 -43.67
N PHE A 407 51.21 33.18 -44.63
CA PHE A 407 52.01 32.45 -45.58
C PHE A 407 52.78 33.49 -46.38
N ASP A 408 54.05 33.67 -46.03
CA ASP A 408 54.94 34.55 -46.77
C ASP A 408 55.30 33.85 -48.08
N LEU A 409 54.58 34.22 -49.14
CA LEU A 409 54.77 33.69 -50.48
C LEU A 409 56.20 33.98 -50.97
N ASP A 410 56.82 35.07 -50.54
CA ASP A 410 58.19 35.43 -50.93
C ASP A 410 59.22 34.54 -50.22
N ALA A 411 59.00 34.19 -48.95
CA ALA A 411 59.85 33.22 -48.24
C ALA A 411 59.71 31.78 -48.78
N TRP A 412 58.54 31.40 -49.28
CA TRP A 412 58.32 30.10 -49.91
C TRP A 412 58.93 30.04 -51.33
N LEU A 413 58.73 31.08 -52.14
CA LEU A 413 59.32 31.17 -53.48
C LEU A 413 60.85 31.31 -53.44
N GLY A 414 61.40 32.01 -52.45
CA GLY A 414 62.85 32.13 -52.26
C GLY A 414 63.55 30.81 -51.92
N ASN A 415 62.86 29.88 -51.25
CA ASN A 415 63.38 28.53 -50.98
C ASN A 415 63.15 27.54 -52.14
N LEU A 416 62.15 27.76 -53.00
CA LEU A 416 61.85 26.91 -54.16
C LEU A 416 62.74 27.23 -55.37
N PHE A 417 63.16 28.50 -55.49
CA PHE A 417 64.05 28.99 -56.54
C PHE A 417 65.30 29.58 -55.90
N GLY A 418 66.12 28.73 -55.28
CA GLY A 418 67.36 29.15 -54.62
C GLY A 418 68.18 30.11 -55.50
N ARG A 419 68.49 31.27 -54.94
CA ARG A 419 69.59 32.13 -55.39
C ARG A 419 70.69 32.11 -54.36
#